data_AF-A0A1G3AFE9-F1
#
_entry.id   AF-A0A1G3AFE9-F1
#
_cell.length_a   1.000
_cell.length_b   1.000
_cell.length_c   1.000
_cell.angle_alpha   90.00
_cell.angle_beta   90.00
_cell.angle_gamma   90.00
#
_symmetry.space_group_name_H-M   'P 1'
#
loop_
_entity.id
_entity.type
_entity.pdbx_description
1 polymer ?
#
loop_
_entity_poly.entity_id
_entity_poly.type
_entity_poly.pdbx_seq_one_letter_code
_entity_poly.pdbx_strand_id
1 'polypeptide(L)'
;MPSYRGFHVRPSTLIAKIVLHYGSAVQMKLDDELYDASSPLGLFRANEKINAQKRRWLAQEIVRLKLDRKQDNESDFNNIIREFVLTLAGRSKLILYEQPLQLPEEPTRKEGTLLEKAVDEMARLLAMGKIDVDTKMTAKFIGDKRVLADIKLLAESGYGEDKFGNNVPLPEKLPYLRRCA
;
A
#
# COMPACT_ATOMS: atom_id res chain seq x y z
N MET A 1 5.04 -0.63 8.72
CA MET A 1 3.80 -0.77 7.93
C MET A 1 3.62 -2.24 7.62
N PRO A 2 2.39 -2.74 7.45
CA PRO A 2 2.14 -4.01 6.77
C PRO A 2 2.78 -3.96 5.37
N SER A 3 3.44 -5.05 4.96
CA SER A 3 4.17 -5.09 3.69
C SER A 3 3.24 -5.11 2.49
N TYR A 4 2.09 -5.76 2.62
CA TYR A 4 1.10 -5.83 1.55
C TYR A 4 0.13 -4.65 1.68
N ARG A 5 0.24 -3.66 0.79
CA ARG A 5 -0.71 -2.54 0.62
C ARG A 5 -1.05 -1.71 1.88
N GLY A 6 -0.20 -1.75 2.91
CA GLY A 6 -0.34 -0.92 4.12
C GLY A 6 -1.49 -1.35 5.04
N PHE A 7 -2.09 -0.40 5.75
CA PHE A 7 -3.20 -0.65 6.69
C PHE A 7 -4.54 -0.84 5.96
N HIS A 8 -4.64 -1.85 5.10
CA HIS A 8 -5.91 -2.25 4.51
C HIS A 8 -6.78 -3.03 5.52
N VAL A 9 -7.81 -3.72 5.04
CA VAL A 9 -8.84 -4.38 5.85
C VAL A 9 -8.26 -5.26 6.95
N ARG A 10 -7.35 -6.18 6.62
CA ARG A 10 -6.91 -7.21 7.58
C ARG A 10 -5.99 -6.67 8.67
N PRO A 11 -4.86 -5.99 8.36
CA PRO A 11 -4.00 -5.40 9.40
C PRO A 11 -4.75 -4.46 10.33
N SER A 12 -5.62 -3.60 9.76
CA SER A 12 -6.40 -2.64 10.54
C SER A 12 -7.39 -3.33 11.49
N THR A 13 -8.08 -4.36 11.01
CA THR A 13 -9.03 -5.11 11.84
C THR A 13 -8.30 -5.83 12.98
N LEU A 14 -7.14 -6.43 12.72
CA LEU A 14 -6.37 -7.11 13.74
C LEU A 14 -5.85 -6.14 14.80
N ILE A 15 -5.32 -4.97 14.39
CA ILE A 15 -4.88 -3.92 15.32
C ILE A 15 -6.06 -3.45 16.18
N ALA A 16 -7.19 -3.12 15.56
CA ALA A 16 -8.39 -2.69 16.28
C ALA A 16 -8.85 -3.74 17.30
N LYS A 17 -8.85 -5.03 16.92
CA LYS A 17 -9.16 -6.13 17.84
C LYS A 17 -8.20 -6.19 19.03
N ILE A 18 -6.90 -5.95 18.84
CA ILE A 18 -5.95 -5.86 19.97
C ILE A 18 -6.35 -4.70 20.88
N VAL A 19 -6.55 -3.50 20.33
CA VAL A 19 -6.86 -2.30 21.14
C VAL A 19 -8.16 -2.49 21.91
N LEU A 20 -9.22 -3.00 21.25
CA LEU A 20 -10.52 -3.27 21.86
C LEU A 20 -10.46 -4.37 22.93
N HIS A 21 -9.63 -5.40 22.74
CA HIS A 21 -9.45 -6.46 23.74
C HIS A 21 -8.98 -5.91 25.10
N TYR A 22 -8.05 -4.95 25.10
CA TYR A 22 -7.55 -4.33 26.32
C TYR A 22 -8.41 -3.16 26.83
N GLY A 23 -9.29 -2.60 25.99
CA GLY A 23 -10.17 -1.48 26.35
C GLY A 23 -9.45 -0.16 26.67
N SER A 24 -8.20 -0.01 26.22
CA SER A 24 -7.37 1.18 26.48
C SER A 24 -7.18 2.02 25.23
N ALA A 25 -7.05 3.34 25.38
CA ALA A 25 -6.87 4.24 24.25
C ALA A 25 -5.47 4.07 23.64
N VAL A 26 -5.42 3.84 22.32
CA VAL A 26 -4.20 3.78 21.53
C VAL A 26 -4.37 4.61 20.28
N GLN A 27 -3.38 5.46 20.00
CA GLN A 27 -3.31 6.25 18.78
C GLN A 27 -2.21 5.73 17.87
N MET A 28 -2.44 5.81 16.56
CA MET A 28 -1.43 5.65 15.54
C MET A 28 -1.07 7.03 14.97
N LYS A 29 0.22 7.39 15.03
CA LYS A 29 0.78 8.57 14.38
C LYS A 29 1.34 8.20 13.02
N LEU A 30 0.88 8.86 11.96
CA LEU A 30 1.43 8.78 10.60
C LEU A 30 1.69 10.20 10.09
N ASP A 31 2.96 10.49 9.82
CA ASP A 31 3.47 11.87 9.67
C ASP A 31 3.04 12.73 10.86
N ASP A 32 2.33 13.84 10.63
CA ASP A 32 1.82 14.75 11.67
C ASP A 32 0.37 14.48 12.10
N GLU A 33 -0.25 13.42 11.58
CA GLU A 33 -1.65 13.08 11.88
C GLU A 33 -1.76 11.93 12.89
N LEU A 34 -2.81 12.00 13.72
CA LEU A 34 -3.16 10.97 14.70
C LEU A 34 -4.46 10.29 14.28
N TYR A 35 -4.47 8.97 14.40
CA TYR A 35 -5.61 8.11 14.09
C TYR A 35 -5.93 7.24 15.30
N ASP A 36 -7.22 7.04 15.59
CA ASP A 36 -7.66 6.11 16.62
C ASP A 36 -7.40 4.66 16.15
N ALA A 37 -6.53 3.94 16.86
CA ALA A 37 -6.15 2.57 16.52
C ALA A 37 -7.21 1.54 16.93
N SER A 38 -8.20 1.92 17.74
CA SER A 38 -9.36 1.07 18.06
C SER A 38 -10.39 1.01 16.94
N SER A 39 -10.33 1.97 16.00
CA SER A 39 -11.26 2.08 14.88
C SER A 39 -10.60 1.61 13.57
N PRO A 40 -11.07 0.50 12.96
CA PRO A 40 -10.61 0.10 11.63
C PRO A 40 -10.74 1.23 10.60
N LEU A 41 -11.81 2.03 10.71
CA LEU A 41 -12.03 3.18 9.85
C LEU A 41 -10.94 4.26 10.03
N GLY A 42 -10.48 4.49 11.26
CA GLY A 42 -9.35 5.38 11.54
C GLY A 42 -8.08 4.94 10.81
N LEU A 43 -7.79 3.65 10.86
CA LEU A 43 -6.63 3.06 10.18
C LEU A 43 -6.79 3.04 8.65
N PHE A 44 -7.99 2.83 8.13
CA PHE A 44 -8.27 2.95 6.68
C PHE A 44 -8.04 4.36 6.17
N ARG A 45 -8.43 5.39 6.93
CA ARG A 45 -8.16 6.79 6.57
C ARG A 45 -6.66 7.06 6.50
N ALA A 46 -5.87 6.52 7.43
CA ALA A 46 -4.42 6.60 7.35
C ALA A 46 -3.88 5.86 6.12
N ASN A 47 -4.48 4.71 5.75
CA ASN A 47 -4.09 3.99 4.54
C ASN A 47 -4.40 4.76 3.26
N GLU A 48 -5.48 5.53 3.21
CA GLU A 48 -5.76 6.41 2.08
C GLU A 48 -4.70 7.51 1.92
N LYS A 49 -4.16 8.02 3.04
CA LYS A 49 -3.02 8.94 3.01
C LYS A 49 -1.76 8.26 2.46
N ILE A 50 -1.46 7.03 2.89
CA ILE A 50 -0.38 6.20 2.33
C ILE A 50 -0.55 6.02 0.82
N ASN A 51 -1.74 5.60 0.39
CA ASN A 51 -2.06 5.37 -1.03
C ASN A 51 -1.95 6.67 -1.85
N ALA A 52 -2.36 7.81 -1.30
CA ALA A 52 -2.19 9.11 -1.95
C ALA A 52 -0.71 9.48 -2.11
N GLN A 53 0.13 9.23 -1.11
CA GLN A 53 1.57 9.45 -1.21
C GLN A 53 2.22 8.54 -2.26
N LYS A 54 1.86 7.24 -2.29
CA LYS A 54 2.32 6.30 -3.31
C LYS A 54 1.95 6.77 -4.72
N ARG A 55 0.71 7.22 -4.95
CA ARG A 55 0.26 7.78 -6.24
C ARG A 55 1.08 9.00 -6.65
N ARG A 56 1.31 9.96 -5.74
CA ARG A 56 2.11 11.16 -6.02
C ARG A 56 3.55 10.82 -6.36
N TRP A 57 4.16 9.93 -5.58
CA TRP A 57 5.51 9.45 -5.83
C TRP A 57 5.62 8.76 -7.20
N LEU A 58 4.66 7.91 -7.54
CA LEU A 58 4.64 7.19 -8.81
C LEU A 58 4.54 8.15 -10.00
N ALA A 59 3.67 9.16 -9.91
CA ALA A 59 3.56 10.20 -10.92
C ALA A 59 4.89 10.97 -11.12
N GLN A 60 5.56 11.35 -10.02
CA GLN A 60 6.87 12.03 -10.09
C GLN A 60 7.94 11.17 -10.73
N GLU A 61 7.98 9.87 -10.42
CA GLU A 61 8.98 8.96 -10.97
C GLU A 61 8.72 8.69 -12.46
N ILE A 62 7.46 8.58 -12.88
CA ILE A 62 7.08 8.48 -14.30
C ILE A 62 7.54 9.71 -15.09
N VAL A 63 7.34 10.92 -14.55
CA VAL A 63 7.82 12.18 -15.18
C VAL A 63 9.34 12.15 -15.33
N ARG A 64 10.08 11.74 -14.29
CA ARG A 64 11.54 11.62 -14.34
C ARG A 64 12.01 10.65 -15.42
N LEU A 65 11.44 9.44 -15.46
CA LEU A 65 11.78 8.44 -16.47
C LEU A 65 11.49 8.93 -17.90
N LYS A 66 10.45 9.74 -18.10
CA LYS A 66 10.15 10.29 -19.43
C LYS A 66 11.15 11.35 -19.86
N LEU A 67 11.66 12.18 -18.94
CA LEU A 67 12.70 13.18 -19.25
C LEU A 67 14.02 12.52 -19.66
N ASP A 68 14.33 11.35 -19.11
CA ASP A 68 15.54 10.58 -19.44
C ASP A 68 15.45 9.85 -20.80
N ARG A 69 14.25 9.76 -21.41
CA ARG A 69 14.07 9.12 -22.73
C ARG A 69 14.46 10.08 -23.85
N LYS A 70 15.30 9.61 -24.78
CA LYS A 70 15.47 10.25 -26.10
C LYS A 70 14.12 10.22 -26.83
N GLN A 71 13.78 11.30 -27.52
CA GLN A 71 12.51 11.42 -28.27
C GLN A 71 12.39 10.30 -29.32
N ASP A 72 11.66 9.24 -28.99
CA ASP A 72 11.10 8.32 -29.98
C ASP A 72 9.63 8.71 -30.21
N ASN A 73 9.33 9.08 -31.45
CA ASN A 73 8.05 9.66 -31.86
C ASN A 73 6.91 8.62 -32.04
N GLU A 74 7.14 7.33 -31.82
CA GLU A 74 6.17 6.26 -32.15
C GLU A 74 5.95 5.21 -31.04
N SER A 75 6.19 5.52 -29.76
CA SER A 75 5.90 4.53 -28.71
C SER A 75 4.39 4.44 -28.43
N ASP A 76 3.79 3.29 -28.76
CA ASP A 76 2.42 2.93 -28.36
C ASP A 76 2.22 3.02 -26.83
N PHE A 77 1.02 3.39 -26.39
CA PHE A 77 0.63 3.60 -25.01
C PHE A 77 0.98 2.40 -24.12
N ASN A 78 0.59 1.19 -24.54
CA ASN A 78 0.82 -0.01 -23.74
C ASN A 78 2.31 -0.36 -23.62
N ASN A 79 3.11 -0.03 -24.64
CA ASN A 79 4.57 -0.20 -24.57
C ASN A 79 5.20 0.76 -23.56
N ILE A 80 4.70 1.98 -23.45
CA ILE A 80 5.15 2.94 -22.42
C ILE A 80 4.85 2.44 -21.01
N ILE A 81 3.62 1.94 -20.77
CA ILE A 81 3.25 1.39 -19.47
C ILE A 81 4.16 0.21 -19.11
N ARG A 82 4.35 -0.74 -20.04
CA ARG A 82 5.24 -1.89 -19.84
C ARG A 82 6.67 -1.47 -19.52
N GLU A 83 7.20 -0.48 -20.23
CA GLU A 83 8.55 0.01 -19.96
C GLU A 83 8.66 0.66 -18.57
N PHE A 84 7.70 1.49 -18.17
CA PHE A 84 7.69 2.07 -16.82
C PHE A 84 7.61 0.98 -15.75
N VAL A 85 6.71 0.00 -15.93
CA VAL A 85 6.59 -1.14 -15.02
C VAL A 85 7.90 -1.90 -14.91
N LEU A 86 8.50 -2.30 -16.03
CA LEU A 86 9.75 -3.07 -16.06
C LEU A 86 10.91 -2.28 -15.45
N THR A 87 11.02 -0.99 -15.79
CA THR A 87 12.09 -0.12 -15.28
C THR A 87 11.98 0.07 -13.78
N LEU A 88 10.77 0.33 -13.26
CA LEU A 88 10.55 0.54 -11.83
C LEU A 88 10.68 -0.76 -11.04
N ALA A 89 10.20 -1.88 -11.56
CA ALA A 89 10.36 -3.20 -10.96
C ALA A 89 11.84 -3.61 -10.91
N GLY A 90 12.60 -3.39 -12.00
CA GLY A 90 14.03 -3.66 -12.07
C GLY A 90 14.87 -2.81 -11.10
N ARG A 91 14.36 -1.65 -10.69
CA ARG A 91 14.96 -0.78 -9.66
C ARG A 91 14.46 -1.10 -8.23
N SER A 92 13.69 -2.18 -8.05
CA SER A 92 13.06 -2.55 -6.78
C SER A 92 12.16 -1.46 -6.18
N LYS A 93 11.58 -0.59 -7.02
CA LYS A 93 10.67 0.47 -6.58
C LYS A 93 9.20 0.12 -6.76
N LEU A 94 8.91 -0.89 -7.59
CA LEU A 94 7.56 -1.37 -7.88
C LEU A 94 7.46 -2.86 -7.59
N ILE A 95 6.34 -3.25 -6.99
CA ILE A 95 5.96 -4.63 -6.70
C ILE A 95 4.84 -5.01 -7.68
N LEU A 96 4.96 -6.19 -8.30
CA LEU A 96 3.94 -6.74 -9.20
C LEU A 96 3.20 -7.86 -8.48
N TYR A 97 1.89 -7.69 -8.30
CA TYR A 97 1.02 -8.71 -7.72
C TYR A 97 0.27 -9.52 -8.79
N GLU A 98 0.12 -8.98 -10.00
CA GLU A 98 -0.48 -9.67 -11.14
C GLU A 98 0.55 -9.96 -12.24
N GLN A 99 0.56 -11.20 -12.73
CA GLN A 99 1.41 -11.63 -13.84
C GLN A 99 0.65 -12.63 -14.76
N PRO A 100 0.55 -12.38 -16.08
CA PRO A 100 0.96 -11.16 -16.77
C PRO A 100 0.05 -9.98 -16.39
N LEU A 101 0.61 -8.78 -16.32
CA LEU A 101 -0.14 -7.57 -16.04
C LEU A 101 -1.13 -7.29 -17.18
N GLN A 102 -2.42 -7.19 -16.86
CA GLN A 102 -3.46 -6.92 -17.85
C GLN A 102 -3.60 -5.41 -18.06
N LEU A 103 -3.25 -4.95 -19.27
CA LEU A 103 -3.42 -3.57 -19.69
C LEU A 103 -4.65 -3.44 -20.58
N PRO A 104 -5.40 -2.33 -20.46
CA PRO A 104 -6.55 -2.10 -21.33
C PRO A 104 -6.10 -1.88 -22.79
N GLU A 105 -7.00 -2.13 -23.73
CA GLU A 105 -6.75 -1.85 -25.15
C GLU A 105 -6.62 -0.34 -25.40
N GLU A 106 -7.41 0.47 -24.70
CA GLU A 106 -7.37 1.93 -24.77
C GLU A 106 -7.07 2.56 -23.40
N PRO A 107 -6.42 3.74 -23.37
CA PRO A 107 -6.19 4.47 -22.13
C PRO A 107 -7.49 4.84 -21.41
N THR A 108 -7.49 4.74 -20.09
CA THR A 108 -8.63 5.16 -19.25
C THR A 108 -9.01 6.63 -19.50
N ARG A 109 -8.01 7.49 -19.74
CA ARG A 109 -8.21 8.90 -20.10
C ARG A 109 -8.21 9.07 -21.63
N LYS A 110 -9.30 9.61 -22.18
CA LYS A 110 -9.45 9.82 -23.63
C LYS A 110 -8.63 11.02 -24.14
N GLU A 111 -8.62 12.11 -23.39
CA GLU A 111 -7.94 13.37 -23.75
C GLU A 111 -6.60 13.53 -23.02
N GLY A 112 -5.80 14.52 -23.40
CA GLY A 112 -4.51 14.81 -22.76
C GLY A 112 -3.30 14.09 -23.36
N THR A 113 -2.13 14.42 -22.84
CA THR A 113 -0.83 13.91 -23.30
C THR A 113 -0.66 12.43 -22.99
N LEU A 114 0.22 11.76 -23.76
CA LEU A 114 0.55 10.35 -23.53
C LEU A 114 1.13 10.09 -22.13
N LEU A 115 1.85 11.08 -21.57
CA LEU A 115 2.40 11.00 -20.21
C LEU A 115 1.29 11.04 -19.16
N GLU A 116 0.31 11.94 -19.30
CA GLU A 116 -0.83 12.01 -18.41
C GLU A 116 -1.65 10.72 -18.43
N LYS A 117 -1.91 10.20 -19.64
CA LYS A 117 -2.57 8.90 -19.81
C LYS A 117 -1.80 7.78 -19.09
N ALA A 118 -0.47 7.80 -19.15
CA ALA A 118 0.36 6.80 -18.49
C ALA A 118 0.36 6.93 -16.96
N VAL A 119 0.39 8.15 -16.43
CA VAL A 119 0.28 8.41 -14.98
C VAL A 119 -1.07 7.90 -14.46
N ASP A 120 -2.16 8.18 -15.16
CA ASP A 120 -3.50 7.75 -14.75
C ASP A 120 -3.63 6.22 -14.76
N GLU A 121 -3.07 5.56 -15.77
CA GLU A 121 -3.10 4.10 -15.85
C GLU A 121 -2.28 3.43 -14.75
N MET A 122 -1.07 3.94 -14.48
CA MET A 122 -0.25 3.45 -13.37
C MET A 122 -0.94 3.69 -12.00
N ALA A 123 -1.64 4.81 -11.84
CA ALA A 123 -2.45 5.08 -10.65
C ALA A 123 -3.65 4.12 -10.53
N ARG A 124 -4.30 3.78 -11.64
CA ARG A 124 -5.41 2.81 -11.70
C ARG A 124 -4.94 1.42 -11.28
N LEU A 125 -3.82 0.94 -11.82
CA LEU A 125 -3.22 -0.34 -11.46
C LEU A 125 -2.89 -0.43 -9.96
N LEU A 126 -2.37 0.67 -9.39
CA LEU A 126 -2.09 0.77 -7.95
C LEU A 126 -3.38 0.72 -7.11
N ALA A 127 -4.44 1.43 -7.54
CA ALA A 127 -5.74 1.42 -6.87
C ALA A 127 -6.38 0.03 -6.90
N MET A 128 -6.30 -0.68 -8.02
CA MET A 128 -6.77 -2.05 -8.18
C MET A 128 -5.92 -3.09 -7.45
N GLY A 129 -4.75 -2.72 -6.92
CA GLY A 129 -3.83 -3.63 -6.25
C GLY A 129 -3.14 -4.62 -7.18
N LYS A 130 -3.05 -4.30 -8.48
CA LYS A 130 -2.29 -5.09 -9.44
C LYS A 130 -0.79 -4.85 -9.31
N ILE A 131 -0.45 -3.63 -8.90
CA ILE A 131 0.91 -3.20 -8.57
C ILE A 131 0.89 -2.52 -7.20
N ASP A 132 2.07 -2.42 -6.58
CA ASP A 132 2.30 -1.55 -5.42
C ASP A 132 3.66 -0.88 -5.50
N VAL A 133 3.84 0.18 -4.72
CA VAL A 133 5.10 0.92 -4.62
C VAL A 133 5.80 0.54 -3.32
N ASP A 134 7.07 0.18 -3.43
CA ASP A 134 7.93 0.02 -2.25
C ASP A 134 8.27 1.41 -1.69
N THR A 135 7.62 1.76 -0.58
CA THR A 135 7.82 3.05 0.11
C THR A 135 8.26 2.81 1.54
N LYS A 136 9.31 3.51 1.97
CA LYS A 136 9.84 3.43 3.34
C LYS A 136 9.02 4.27 4.32
N MET A 137 7.72 4.01 4.39
CA MET A 137 6.82 4.69 5.32
C MET A 137 6.77 3.98 6.68
N THR A 138 6.66 4.75 7.75
CA THR A 138 6.53 4.22 9.12
C THR A 138 5.38 4.91 9.86
N ALA A 139 4.78 4.22 10.83
CA ALA A 139 3.82 4.81 11.76
C ALA A 139 4.23 4.39 13.16
N LYS A 140 3.87 5.22 14.11
CA LYS A 140 4.17 5.03 15.52
C LYS A 140 2.87 4.84 16.29
N PHE A 141 2.75 3.73 17.00
CA PHE A 141 1.65 3.52 17.94
C PHE A 141 2.02 4.10 19.32
N ILE A 142 1.07 4.75 19.96
CA ILE A 142 1.23 5.48 21.23
C ILE A 142 0.04 5.11 22.13
N GLY A 143 0.29 4.63 23.34
CA GLY A 143 -0.76 4.23 24.28
C GLY A 143 -0.27 3.19 25.30
N ASP A 144 -1.19 2.34 25.77
CA ASP A 144 -0.92 1.29 26.78
C ASP A 144 0.20 0.32 26.34
N LYS A 145 1.19 0.15 27.22
CA LYS A 145 2.38 -0.70 26.98
C LYS A 145 2.05 -2.15 26.60
N ARG A 146 0.95 -2.71 27.12
CA ARG A 146 0.51 -4.09 26.84
C ARG A 146 -0.02 -4.21 25.41
N VAL A 147 -0.86 -3.25 25.02
CA VAL A 147 -1.38 -3.15 23.65
C VAL A 147 -0.24 -2.94 22.65
N LEU A 148 0.71 -2.05 22.97
CA LEU A 148 1.88 -1.80 22.13
C LEU A 148 2.77 -3.04 21.97
N ALA A 149 2.90 -3.87 23.01
CA ALA A 149 3.64 -5.13 22.92
C ALA A 149 2.97 -6.11 21.95
N ASP A 150 1.64 -6.22 21.98
CA ASP A 150 0.90 -7.12 21.09
C ASP A 150 0.81 -6.59 19.65
N ILE A 151 0.69 -5.27 19.46
CA ILE A 151 0.81 -4.64 18.13
C ILE A 151 2.21 -4.87 17.57
N LYS A 152 3.26 -4.77 18.39
CA LYS A 152 4.64 -5.06 17.98
C LYS A 152 4.78 -6.51 17.56
N LEU A 153 4.27 -7.46 18.35
CA LEU A 153 4.29 -8.88 18.00
C LEU A 153 3.53 -9.16 16.69
N LEU A 154 2.37 -8.54 16.51
CA LEU A 154 1.60 -8.62 15.26
C LEU A 154 2.41 -8.08 14.08
N ALA A 155 3.11 -6.96 14.24
CA ALA A 155 3.94 -6.36 13.21
C ALA A 155 5.15 -7.23 12.84
N GLU A 156 5.84 -7.81 13.84
CA GLU A 156 6.95 -8.76 13.65
C GLU A 156 6.51 -10.05 12.95
N SER A 157 5.21 -10.37 13.03
CA SER A 157 4.60 -11.54 12.40
C SER A 157 3.88 -11.22 11.08
N GLY A 158 4.18 -10.07 10.47
CA GLY A 158 3.64 -9.69 9.16
C GLY A 158 2.19 -9.22 9.17
N TYR A 159 1.64 -8.83 10.33
CA TYR A 159 0.23 -8.43 10.47
C TYR A 159 -0.77 -9.51 10.07
N GLY A 160 -0.40 -10.79 10.17
CA GLY A 160 -1.26 -11.91 9.83
C GLY A 160 -1.41 -12.13 8.32
N GLU A 161 -0.54 -11.53 7.51
CA GLU A 161 -0.45 -11.77 6.06
C GLU A 161 1.01 -11.87 5.57
N ASP A 162 1.21 -12.47 4.41
CA ASP A 162 2.49 -12.47 3.70
C ASP A 162 2.65 -11.22 2.80
N LYS A 163 3.74 -11.15 2.04
CA LYS A 163 4.03 -10.03 1.13
C LYS A 163 3.06 -9.91 -0.04
N PHE A 164 2.23 -10.92 -0.29
CA PHE A 164 1.26 -11.02 -1.38
C PHE A 164 -0.19 -10.92 -0.87
N GLY A 165 -0.39 -10.71 0.44
CA GLY A 165 -1.72 -10.58 1.04
C GLY A 165 -2.39 -11.91 1.36
N ASN A 166 -1.68 -13.03 1.27
CA ASN A 166 -2.21 -14.32 1.72
C ASN A 166 -2.24 -14.35 3.24
N ASN A 167 -3.31 -14.88 3.81
CA ASN A 167 -3.43 -15.03 5.25
C ASN A 167 -2.34 -15.98 5.79
N VAL A 168 -1.57 -15.51 6.76
CA VAL A 168 -0.65 -16.38 7.52
C VAL A 168 -1.19 -16.61 8.95
N PRO A 169 -0.77 -17.71 9.61
CA PRO A 169 -1.16 -17.98 10.99
C PRO A 169 -0.83 -16.82 11.94
N LEU A 170 -1.76 -16.49 12.82
CA LEU A 170 -1.55 -15.47 13.84
C LEU A 170 -0.67 -16.01 14.98
N PRO A 171 0.15 -15.17 15.63
CA PRO A 171 0.99 -15.57 16.74
C PRO A 171 0.22 -16.30 17.83
N GLU A 172 0.79 -17.39 18.37
CA GLU A 172 0.15 -18.16 19.46
C GLU A 172 -0.11 -17.33 20.71
N LYS A 173 0.73 -16.31 20.94
CA LYS A 173 0.60 -15.36 22.04
C LYS A 173 -0.56 -14.36 21.85
N LEU A 174 -1.24 -14.36 20.69
CA LEU A 174 -2.43 -13.54 20.41
C LEU A 174 -3.69 -14.41 20.19
N PRO A 175 -4.04 -15.32 21.13
CA PRO A 175 -5.09 -16.32 20.90
C PRO A 175 -6.49 -15.71 20.80
N TYR A 176 -6.71 -14.52 21.38
CA TYR A 176 -7.99 -13.82 21.34
C TYR A 176 -8.30 -13.23 19.96
N LEU A 177 -7.31 -13.07 19.07
CA LEU A 177 -7.56 -12.64 17.68
C LEU A 177 -8.22 -13.73 16.82
N ARG A 178 -8.12 -15.00 17.23
CA ARG A 178 -8.69 -16.16 16.52
C ARG A 178 -10.17 -16.39 16.83
N ARG A 179 -10.69 -15.77 17.89
CA ARG A 179 -12.09 -15.91 18.29
C ARG A 179 -12.91 -14.86 17.55
N CYS A 180 -13.94 -15.29 16.81
CA CYS A 180 -14.99 -14.37 16.41
C CYS A 180 -15.79 -14.04 17.68
N ALA A 181 -15.91 -12.75 17.99
CA ALA A 181 -16.94 -12.26 18.89
C ALA A 181 -18.30 -12.32 18.17
#